data_AF-A0A9P6WZA2-F1
#
_entry.id   AF-A0A9P6WZA2-F1
#
_cell.length_a   1.000
_cell.length_b   1.000
_cell.length_c   1.000
_cell.angle_alpha   90.00
_cell.angle_beta   90.00
_cell.angle_gamma   90.00
#
_symmetry.space_group_name_H-M   'P 1'
#
loop_
_entity.id
_entity.type
_entity.pdbx_description
1 polymer ?
#
loop_
_entity_poly.entity_id
_entity_poly.type
_entity_poly.pdbx_seq_one_letter_code
_entity_poly.pdbx_strand_id
1 'polypeptide(L)'
;MTTTIKRACLKNYDNYKTLNDNDKISSPLGQMAYSISPTRTPPTKTYWEKAKIDLSSARAYANKKESSAKGFESTIYDVYSEYLKILQFKKKVFRKDLDITEGDFAVKVWGPILESTMRDEEEIRLKWGESVGDSSGVSESRGFKVDVRAVYDRFSARKNLKGVNTANVEMARADASIGKITSDRTKLFIGNKCVIDRLVFEGINKEDAVVPCLQITGPRVILYSVRLVANGLYVGTEEGRCSLVKNGNDIFNFRHAVNLLQTFRRSALSLINISNQENNGSKKHNDTIMERRSTWIPPTNNKVPPLPQYLLE
;
A
#
# COMPACT_ATOMS: atom_id res chain seq x y z
N MET A 1 -19.35 23.06 -30.54
CA MET A 1 -18.80 21.80 -29.96
C MET A 1 -18.49 21.88 -28.45
N THR A 2 -19.10 22.81 -27.72
CA THR A 2 -18.80 23.08 -26.29
C THR A 2 -19.90 22.56 -25.33
N THR A 3 -20.98 22.03 -25.89
CA THR A 3 -22.23 21.73 -25.16
C THR A 3 -22.38 20.25 -24.78
N THR A 4 -21.71 19.33 -25.49
CA THR A 4 -21.77 17.88 -25.23
C THR A 4 -20.93 17.45 -24.01
N ILE A 5 -19.88 18.21 -23.67
CA ILE A 5 -18.94 17.92 -22.56
C ILE A 5 -19.53 18.29 -21.19
N LYS A 6 -20.41 19.31 -21.11
CA LYS A 6 -21.09 19.70 -19.85
C LYS A 6 -21.96 18.57 -19.28
N ARG A 7 -22.59 17.73 -20.11
CA ARG A 7 -23.49 16.65 -19.67
C ARG A 7 -22.74 15.40 -19.16
N ALA A 8 -21.50 15.15 -19.62
CA ALA A 8 -20.71 14.02 -19.15
C ALA A 8 -20.19 14.22 -17.71
N CYS A 9 -19.90 15.47 -17.31
CA CYS A 9 -19.40 15.79 -15.98
C CYS A 9 -20.47 15.75 -14.86
N LEU A 10 -21.75 15.99 -15.20
CA LEU A 10 -22.86 15.93 -14.23
C LEU A 10 -23.30 14.48 -13.96
N LYS A 11 -23.36 13.61 -14.98
CA LYS A 11 -23.71 12.18 -14.81
C LYS A 11 -22.76 11.40 -13.91
N ASN A 12 -21.47 11.79 -13.82
CA ASN A 12 -20.49 11.11 -12.95
C ASN A 12 -20.56 11.53 -11.47
N TYR A 13 -21.23 12.64 -11.14
CA TYR A 13 -21.46 13.06 -9.76
C TYR A 13 -22.65 12.30 -9.14
N ASP A 14 -23.73 12.10 -9.90
CA ASP A 14 -24.88 11.29 -9.47
C ASP A 14 -24.51 9.80 -9.29
N ASN A 15 -23.59 9.29 -10.13
CA ASN A 15 -23.01 7.95 -9.95
C ASN A 15 -22.17 7.80 -8.67
N TYR A 16 -21.54 8.86 -8.15
CA TYR A 16 -20.78 8.80 -6.89
C TYR A 16 -21.69 8.69 -5.67
N LYS A 17 -22.93 9.19 -5.77
CA LYS A 17 -23.95 9.06 -4.73
C LYS A 17 -24.63 7.68 -4.78
N THR A 18 -24.83 7.11 -5.97
CA THR A 18 -25.46 5.79 -6.15
C THR A 18 -24.50 4.60 -6.09
N LEU A 19 -23.20 4.76 -6.42
CA LEU A 19 -22.17 3.72 -6.17
C LEU A 19 -21.91 3.53 -4.67
N ASN A 20 -22.15 4.55 -3.85
CA ASN A 20 -22.11 4.46 -2.38
C ASN A 20 -23.31 3.72 -1.78
N ASP A 21 -24.43 3.61 -2.51
CA ASP A 21 -25.65 2.95 -2.02
C ASP A 21 -25.92 1.60 -2.72
N ASN A 22 -25.34 1.32 -3.90
CA ASN A 22 -25.64 0.12 -4.68
C ASN A 22 -24.45 -0.80 -5.01
N ASP A 23 -23.20 -0.41 -4.77
CA ASP A 23 -22.10 -1.36 -4.84
C ASP A 23 -21.95 -2.06 -3.49
N LYS A 24 -22.61 -3.22 -3.37
CA LYS A 24 -22.15 -4.29 -2.48
C LYS A 24 -20.75 -4.69 -2.96
N ILE A 25 -19.72 -3.93 -2.57
CA ILE A 25 -18.33 -4.37 -2.65
C ILE A 25 -18.22 -5.56 -1.69
N SER A 26 -18.26 -6.76 -2.27
CA SER A 26 -18.05 -8.02 -1.54
C SER A 26 -16.58 -8.24 -1.15
N SER A 27 -15.73 -7.21 -1.28
CA SER A 27 -14.33 -7.31 -0.87
C SER A 27 -14.22 -7.10 0.65
N PRO A 28 -13.46 -7.93 1.38
CA PRO A 28 -13.31 -7.82 2.83
C PRO A 28 -12.72 -6.48 3.30
N LEU A 29 -11.83 -5.86 2.50
CA LEU A 29 -11.31 -4.51 2.79
C LEU A 29 -12.39 -3.43 2.61
N GLY A 30 -13.33 -3.63 1.67
CA GLY A 30 -14.53 -2.82 1.55
C GLY A 30 -15.35 -2.84 2.84
N GLN A 31 -15.52 -4.02 3.45
CA GLN A 31 -16.32 -4.20 4.68
C GLN A 31 -15.64 -3.64 5.94
N MET A 32 -14.32 -3.77 6.09
CA MET A 32 -13.57 -3.16 7.21
C MET A 32 -13.51 -1.62 7.14
N ALA A 33 -13.68 -1.03 5.95
CA ALA A 33 -13.66 0.43 5.76
C ALA A 33 -15.00 1.14 6.12
N TYR A 34 -16.04 0.40 6.51
CA TYR A 34 -17.35 0.94 6.89
C TYR A 34 -17.41 1.32 8.38
N SER A 35 -16.70 2.37 8.79
CA SER A 35 -17.02 3.09 10.04
C SER A 35 -16.30 4.44 10.17
N ILE A 36 -16.34 5.31 9.15
CA ILE A 36 -16.24 6.77 9.29
C ILE A 36 -16.91 7.36 8.06
N SER A 37 -18.00 8.10 8.22
CA SER A 37 -18.60 8.91 7.16
C SER A 37 -17.68 10.10 6.86
N PRO A 38 -17.11 10.25 5.64
CA PRO A 38 -16.41 11.47 5.28
C PRO A 38 -17.44 12.51 4.86
N THR A 39 -17.91 13.33 5.80
CA THR A 39 -18.65 14.55 5.46
C THR A 39 -17.66 15.62 5.00
N ARG A 40 -17.25 15.59 3.72
CA ARG A 40 -17.04 16.77 2.84
C ARG A 40 -16.36 16.43 1.51
N THR A 41 -16.69 17.25 0.52
CA THR A 41 -16.46 17.10 -0.91
C THR A 41 -14.98 17.05 -1.33
N PRO A 42 -14.59 16.12 -2.23
CA PRO A 42 -13.27 16.09 -2.87
C PRO A 42 -13.01 17.34 -3.74
N PRO A 43 -11.75 17.60 -4.17
CA PRO A 43 -11.38 18.83 -4.86
C PRO A 43 -12.31 19.16 -6.03
N THR A 44 -12.89 20.36 -5.98
CA THR A 44 -13.91 20.85 -6.90
C THR A 44 -13.34 21.07 -8.30
N LYS A 45 -14.25 21.11 -9.28
CA LYS A 45 -14.03 21.39 -10.72
C LYS A 45 -12.97 22.46 -11.05
N THR A 46 -12.84 23.47 -10.20
CA THR A 46 -11.85 24.56 -10.29
C THR A 46 -10.38 24.14 -10.15
N TYR A 47 -10.07 23.04 -9.45
CA TYR A 47 -8.70 22.52 -9.32
C TYR A 47 -8.15 22.05 -10.68
N TRP A 48 -8.97 21.29 -11.40
CA TRP A 48 -8.63 20.72 -12.70
C TRP A 48 -8.56 21.77 -13.80
N GLU A 49 -9.38 22.81 -13.70
CA GLU A 49 -9.34 23.96 -14.62
C GLU A 49 -8.03 24.76 -14.49
N LYS A 50 -7.48 24.90 -13.27
CA LYS A 50 -6.19 25.58 -13.05
C LYS A 50 -4.98 24.75 -13.48
N ALA A 51 -5.01 23.43 -13.27
CA ALA A 51 -3.92 22.54 -13.69
C ALA A 51 -3.75 22.47 -15.22
N LYS A 52 -4.81 22.78 -15.98
CA LYS A 52 -4.74 22.94 -17.44
C LYS A 52 -4.05 24.24 -17.88
N ILE A 53 -3.94 25.23 -17.00
CA ILE A 53 -3.39 26.56 -17.30
C ILE A 53 -1.91 26.64 -16.90
N ASP A 54 -1.53 26.12 -15.71
CA ASP A 54 -0.14 26.10 -15.24
C ASP A 54 0.08 25.13 -14.05
N LEU A 55 1.10 24.26 -14.14
CA LEU A 55 1.46 23.31 -13.07
C LEU A 55 1.96 24.02 -11.80
N SER A 56 2.65 25.15 -11.94
CA SER A 56 3.18 25.90 -10.78
C SER A 56 2.04 26.46 -9.93
N SER A 57 1.05 27.06 -10.59
CA SER A 57 -0.19 27.56 -9.97
C SER A 57 -1.01 26.45 -9.31
N ALA A 58 -1.12 25.28 -9.95
CA ALA A 58 -1.79 24.12 -9.37
C ALA A 58 -1.08 23.63 -8.09
N ARG A 59 0.26 23.61 -8.09
CA ARG A 59 1.06 23.22 -6.93
C ARG A 59 0.95 24.23 -5.79
N ALA A 60 1.03 25.52 -6.10
CA ALA A 60 0.85 26.58 -5.11
C ALA A 60 -0.54 26.49 -4.43
N TYR A 61 -1.57 26.14 -5.20
CA TYR A 61 -2.90 25.89 -4.65
C TYR A 61 -2.93 24.64 -3.74
N ALA A 62 -2.33 23.53 -4.17
CA ALA A 62 -2.24 22.31 -3.35
C ALA A 62 -1.55 22.60 -2.02
N ASN A 63 -0.40 23.28 -2.02
CA ASN A 63 0.30 23.68 -0.79
C ASN A 63 -0.55 24.57 0.10
N LYS A 64 -1.23 25.58 -0.46
CA LYS A 64 -2.14 26.45 0.32
C LYS A 64 -3.26 25.65 0.98
N LYS A 65 -3.78 24.63 0.28
CA LYS A 65 -4.84 23.77 0.80
C LYS A 65 -4.33 22.79 1.85
N GLU A 66 -3.18 22.17 1.62
CA GLU A 66 -2.47 21.37 2.61
C GLU A 66 -2.29 22.16 3.93
N SER A 67 -1.75 23.39 3.88
CA SER A 67 -1.54 24.21 5.09
C SER A 67 -2.82 24.63 5.83
N SER A 68 -3.99 24.55 5.19
CA SER A 68 -5.28 24.91 5.80
C SER A 68 -6.16 23.69 6.12
N ALA A 69 -5.86 22.53 5.55
CA ALA A 69 -6.53 21.28 5.82
C ALA A 69 -6.01 20.66 7.13
N LYS A 70 -6.77 19.70 7.66
CA LYS A 70 -6.38 18.94 8.86
C LYS A 70 -6.52 17.45 8.62
N GLY A 71 -5.65 16.67 9.27
CA GLY A 71 -5.64 15.22 9.20
C GLY A 71 -5.58 14.72 7.76
N PHE A 72 -6.43 13.74 7.44
CA PHE A 72 -6.46 13.03 6.17
C PHE A 72 -6.55 13.92 4.91
N GLU A 73 -7.28 15.05 5.00
CA GLU A 73 -7.41 15.97 3.86
C GLU A 73 -6.06 16.66 3.54
N SER A 74 -5.25 16.95 4.57
CA SER A 74 -3.91 17.51 4.39
C SER A 74 -3.02 16.54 3.60
N THR A 75 -3.00 15.27 4.01
CA THR A 75 -2.24 14.21 3.32
C THR A 75 -2.60 14.10 1.84
N ILE A 76 -3.88 14.23 1.49
CA ILE A 76 -4.32 14.20 0.09
C ILE A 76 -3.67 15.34 -0.70
N TYR A 77 -3.75 16.58 -0.20
CA TYR A 77 -3.17 17.73 -0.90
C TYR A 77 -1.66 17.65 -1.01
N ASP A 78 -0.99 17.08 -0.01
CA ASP A 78 0.44 16.84 -0.05
C ASP A 78 0.83 15.83 -1.15
N VAL A 79 0.13 14.69 -1.24
CA VAL A 79 0.32 13.72 -2.33
C VAL A 79 0.11 14.37 -3.70
N TYR A 80 -0.90 15.22 -3.84
CA TYR A 80 -1.11 16.03 -5.05
C TYR A 80 0.06 16.99 -5.32
N SER A 81 0.60 17.64 -4.30
CA SER A 81 1.70 18.59 -4.43
C SER A 81 2.98 17.89 -4.89
N GLU A 82 3.35 16.76 -4.28
CA GLU A 82 4.52 15.99 -4.70
C GLU A 82 4.36 15.45 -6.12
N TYR A 83 3.16 14.98 -6.49
CA TYR A 83 2.90 14.55 -7.86
C TYR A 83 3.01 15.70 -8.89
N LEU A 84 2.46 16.87 -8.58
CA LEU A 84 2.58 18.06 -9.43
C LEU A 84 4.04 18.51 -9.59
N LYS A 85 4.82 18.46 -8.51
CA LYS A 85 6.27 18.74 -8.52
C LYS A 85 7.03 17.74 -9.39
N ILE A 86 6.66 16.46 -9.37
CA ILE A 86 7.21 15.44 -10.28
C ILE A 86 6.90 15.79 -11.74
N LEU A 87 5.64 16.14 -12.06
CA LEU A 87 5.26 16.56 -13.41
C LEU A 87 5.98 17.83 -13.88
N GLN A 88 6.22 18.79 -12.96
CA GLN A 88 6.85 20.06 -13.26
C GLN A 88 8.36 19.93 -13.48
N PHE A 89 9.07 19.22 -12.59
CA PHE A 89 10.54 19.23 -12.57
C PHE A 89 11.19 17.90 -12.97
N LYS A 90 10.45 16.79 -12.91
CA LYS A 90 10.99 15.45 -13.13
C LYS A 90 10.33 14.72 -14.31
N LYS A 91 9.61 15.42 -15.18
CA LYS A 91 8.87 14.83 -16.33
C LYS A 91 9.68 13.85 -17.19
N LYS A 92 11.01 14.02 -17.26
CA LYS A 92 11.92 13.12 -17.98
C LYS A 92 11.82 11.65 -17.52
N VAL A 93 11.41 11.37 -16.28
CA VAL A 93 11.23 9.98 -15.79
C VAL A 93 10.09 9.23 -16.51
N PHE A 94 9.22 9.94 -17.24
CA PHE A 94 8.14 9.33 -18.02
C PHE A 94 8.45 9.20 -19.52
N ARG A 95 9.62 9.66 -19.96
CA ARG A 95 10.07 9.58 -21.35
C ARG A 95 10.43 8.14 -21.70
N LYS A 96 10.07 7.70 -22.91
CA LYS A 96 10.34 6.33 -23.40
C LYS A 96 11.71 6.20 -24.06
N ASP A 97 12.30 7.32 -24.45
CA ASP A 97 13.58 7.41 -25.16
C ASP A 97 14.79 7.51 -24.22
N LEU A 98 14.55 7.51 -22.91
CA LEU A 98 15.58 7.47 -21.89
C LEU A 98 15.54 6.11 -21.20
N ASP A 99 16.69 5.52 -20.91
CA ASP A 99 16.79 4.32 -20.08
C ASP A 99 16.54 4.72 -18.60
N ILE A 100 15.27 4.73 -18.21
CA ILE A 100 14.84 5.03 -16.85
C ILE A 100 14.89 3.74 -16.02
N THR A 101 15.72 3.76 -14.98
CA THR A 101 15.90 2.60 -14.10
C THR A 101 14.75 2.43 -13.12
N GLU A 102 14.69 1.26 -12.47
CA GLU A 102 13.78 1.01 -11.34
C GLU A 102 14.05 1.98 -10.18
N GLY A 103 15.33 2.19 -9.85
CA GLY A 103 15.76 3.13 -8.82
C GLY A 103 15.36 4.58 -9.13
N ASP A 104 15.35 4.98 -10.40
CA ASP A 104 14.82 6.29 -10.79
C ASP A 104 13.34 6.43 -10.46
N PHE A 105 12.52 5.42 -10.78
CA PHE A 105 11.09 5.44 -10.42
C PHE A 105 10.90 5.41 -8.91
N ALA A 106 11.64 4.57 -8.20
CA ALA A 106 11.57 4.46 -6.74
C ALA A 106 11.91 5.80 -6.07
N VAL A 107 13.08 6.38 -6.36
CA VAL A 107 13.55 7.59 -5.67
C VAL A 107 12.86 8.86 -6.16
N LYS A 108 12.60 8.98 -7.46
CA LYS A 108 12.16 10.26 -8.05
C LYS A 108 10.64 10.40 -8.12
N VAL A 109 9.90 9.28 -8.13
CA VAL A 109 8.45 9.25 -8.32
C VAL A 109 7.74 8.67 -7.11
N TRP A 110 7.94 7.38 -6.83
CA TRP A 110 7.13 6.67 -5.84
C TRP A 110 7.53 6.97 -4.41
N GLY A 111 8.81 7.20 -4.12
CA GLY A 111 9.31 7.56 -2.80
C GLY A 111 8.57 8.76 -2.23
N PRO A 112 8.65 9.94 -2.87
CA PRO A 112 7.92 11.13 -2.41
C PRO A 112 6.41 10.89 -2.25
N ILE A 113 5.78 10.16 -3.18
CA ILE A 113 4.33 9.89 -3.12
C ILE A 113 3.96 8.97 -1.94
N LEU A 114 4.75 7.92 -1.70
CA LEU A 114 4.52 6.98 -0.61
C LEU A 114 4.80 7.62 0.75
N GLU A 115 5.89 8.38 0.88
CA GLU A 115 6.21 9.15 2.09
C GLU A 115 5.11 10.17 2.39
N SER A 116 4.65 10.92 1.38
CA SER A 116 3.50 11.82 1.50
C SER A 116 2.22 11.09 1.94
N THR A 117 2.01 9.86 1.46
CA THR A 117 0.82 9.06 1.82
C THR A 117 0.82 8.69 3.31
N MET A 118 1.98 8.50 3.93
CA MET A 118 2.13 8.06 5.33
C MET A 118 2.54 9.20 6.28
N ARG A 119 2.69 10.43 5.79
CA ARG A 119 3.32 11.56 6.52
C ARG A 119 2.79 11.80 7.93
N ASP A 120 1.47 11.78 8.10
CA ASP A 120 0.84 12.16 9.38
C ASP A 120 0.83 11.01 10.41
N GLU A 121 1.36 9.85 10.04
CA GLU A 121 1.41 8.67 10.91
C GLU A 121 2.79 8.57 11.56
N GLU A 122 3.01 9.27 12.68
CA GLU A 122 4.31 9.33 13.39
C GLU A 122 4.84 7.95 13.78
N GLU A 123 3.95 6.98 13.96
CA GLU A 123 4.29 5.61 14.34
C GLU A 123 4.48 4.68 13.13
N ILE A 124 4.33 5.14 11.88
CA ILE A 124 4.62 4.36 10.67
C ILE A 124 5.89 4.89 9.99
N ARG A 125 6.82 3.97 9.71
CA ARG A 125 8.01 4.25 8.91
C ARG A 125 8.00 3.46 7.62
N LEU A 126 8.34 4.12 6.52
CA LEU A 126 8.69 3.42 5.29
C LEU A 126 10.17 3.03 5.33
N LYS A 127 10.43 1.73 5.17
CA LYS A 127 11.76 1.15 5.20
C LYS A 127 12.11 0.56 3.84
N TRP A 128 13.17 1.09 3.23
CA TRP A 128 13.58 0.76 1.87
C TRP A 128 14.66 -0.32 1.87
N GLY A 129 14.46 -1.40 1.09
CA GLY A 129 15.45 -2.44 0.85
C GLY A 129 15.81 -3.32 2.06
N GLU A 130 14.95 -3.37 3.09
CA GLU A 130 15.15 -4.23 4.27
C GLU A 130 14.38 -5.56 4.18
N SER A 131 14.88 -6.60 4.86
CA SER A 131 14.31 -7.95 4.89
C SER A 131 13.11 -8.08 5.84
N VAL A 132 12.06 -8.80 5.41
CA VAL A 132 10.93 -9.23 6.25
C VAL A 132 11.42 -10.29 7.25
N GLY A 133 11.36 -10.02 8.54
CA GLY A 133 11.61 -11.02 9.60
C GLY A 133 12.77 -10.75 10.57
N ASP A 134 13.57 -9.70 10.39
CA ASP A 134 14.71 -9.38 11.28
C ASP A 134 14.30 -9.00 12.72
N SER A 135 13.02 -9.11 13.05
CA SER A 135 12.51 -8.95 14.41
C SER A 135 12.59 -10.22 15.26
N SER A 136 12.94 -11.41 14.78
CA SER A 136 13.18 -12.54 15.69
C SER A 136 14.66 -12.63 16.02
N GLY A 137 15.05 -12.73 17.29
CA GLY A 137 16.44 -12.96 17.72
C GLY A 137 17.00 -14.32 17.30
N VAL A 138 16.34 -14.99 16.35
CA VAL A 138 16.84 -16.16 15.63
C VAL A 138 17.70 -15.62 14.50
N SER A 139 18.97 -15.36 14.84
CA SER A 139 20.04 -15.20 13.88
C SER A 139 20.08 -16.45 13.00
N GLU A 140 19.55 -16.38 11.78
CA GLU A 140 20.01 -17.11 10.57
C GLU A 140 18.93 -17.31 9.48
N SER A 141 17.65 -17.00 9.69
CA SER A 141 16.72 -16.94 8.55
C SER A 141 17.02 -15.66 7.76
N ARG A 142 17.63 -15.78 6.58
CA ARG A 142 17.72 -14.67 5.61
C ARG A 142 16.29 -14.21 5.32
N GLY A 143 15.86 -13.14 5.97
CA GLY A 143 14.51 -12.61 5.84
C GLY A 143 14.18 -12.32 4.39
N PHE A 144 12.91 -12.47 4.04
CA PHE A 144 12.47 -12.30 2.67
C PHE A 144 12.49 -10.81 2.31
N LYS A 145 13.37 -10.38 1.38
CA LYS A 145 13.56 -8.97 1.06
C LYS A 145 12.49 -8.46 0.09
N VAL A 146 11.84 -7.36 0.46
CA VAL A 146 10.95 -6.57 -0.39
C VAL A 146 11.52 -5.16 -0.54
N ASP A 147 11.10 -4.43 -1.56
CA ASP A 147 11.64 -3.10 -1.83
C ASP A 147 11.27 -2.06 -0.79
N VAL A 148 10.02 -2.06 -0.30
CA VAL A 148 9.59 -1.16 0.78
C VAL A 148 8.70 -1.88 1.77
N ARG A 149 8.88 -1.58 3.06
CA ARG A 149 8.00 -2.01 4.14
C ARG A 149 7.40 -0.79 4.84
N ALA A 150 6.09 -0.79 5.06
CA ALA A 150 5.50 0.07 6.08
C ALA A 150 5.62 -0.68 7.42
N VAL A 151 6.33 -0.08 8.36
CA VAL A 151 6.61 -0.66 9.66
C VAL A 151 6.04 0.25 10.73
N TYR A 152 5.14 -0.29 11.53
CA TYR A 152 4.69 0.34 12.76
C TYR A 152 5.78 0.23 13.83
N ASP A 153 6.20 1.36 14.38
CA ASP A 153 7.21 1.48 15.42
C ASP A 153 6.74 2.47 16.50
N ARG A 154 6.71 1.99 17.75
CA ARG A 154 6.29 2.80 18.89
C ARG A 154 7.51 3.50 19.47
N PHE A 155 7.85 4.66 18.90
CA PHE A 155 9.02 5.46 19.28
C PHE A 155 9.14 5.75 20.79
N SER A 156 8.02 5.77 21.53
CA SER A 156 7.97 6.04 22.97
C SER A 156 8.37 4.85 23.86
N ALA A 157 8.46 3.62 23.32
CA ALA A 157 8.77 2.44 24.10
C ALA A 157 10.26 2.06 23.96
N ARG A 158 11.04 2.39 25.01
CA ARG A 158 12.49 2.15 25.15
C ARG A 158 12.98 0.82 24.54
N LYS A 159 13.84 0.93 23.53
CA LYS A 159 14.89 -0.01 23.05
C LYS A 159 14.54 -1.46 22.67
N ASN A 160 13.39 -2.02 23.01
CA ASN A 160 13.15 -3.48 22.91
C ASN A 160 11.86 -3.91 22.18
N LEU A 161 10.99 -2.98 21.77
CA LEU A 161 9.80 -3.33 20.99
C LEU A 161 10.15 -3.43 19.50
N LYS A 162 9.92 -4.61 18.95
CA LYS A 162 10.19 -4.93 17.55
C LYS A 162 9.07 -4.38 16.68
N GLY A 163 9.43 -3.54 15.70
CA GLY A 163 8.48 -3.01 14.74
C GLY A 163 7.62 -4.11 14.09
N VAL A 164 6.37 -3.78 13.83
CA VAL A 164 5.39 -4.66 13.18
C VAL A 164 5.28 -4.24 11.72
N ASN A 165 5.56 -5.13 10.79
CA ASN A 165 5.34 -4.85 9.38
C ASN A 165 3.82 -4.80 9.12
N THR A 166 3.32 -3.71 8.54
CA THR A 166 1.89 -3.49 8.29
C THR A 166 1.54 -3.48 6.81
N ALA A 167 2.54 -3.25 5.95
CA ALA A 167 2.35 -3.34 4.50
C ALA A 167 3.69 -3.55 3.79
N ASN A 168 3.65 -4.11 2.57
CA ASN A 168 4.83 -4.31 1.74
C ASN A 168 4.62 -3.73 0.32
N VAL A 169 5.69 -3.30 -0.31
CA VAL A 169 5.71 -2.79 -1.69
C VAL A 169 6.86 -3.43 -2.44
N GLU A 170 6.58 -3.89 -3.66
CA GLU A 170 7.61 -4.36 -4.61
C GLU A 170 7.51 -3.54 -5.89
N MET A 171 8.66 -3.19 -6.45
CA MET A 171 8.80 -2.31 -7.60
C MET A 171 9.52 -3.02 -8.75
N ALA A 172 9.17 -2.62 -9.96
CA ALA A 172 9.83 -3.06 -11.18
C ALA A 172 9.92 -1.90 -12.17
N ARG A 173 10.86 -2.01 -13.12
CA ARG A 173 10.96 -1.08 -14.26
C ARG A 173 9.64 -1.03 -15.06
N ALA A 174 9.43 0.09 -15.77
CA ALA A 174 8.22 0.29 -16.58
C ALA A 174 8.04 -0.77 -17.69
N ASP A 175 9.17 -1.20 -18.26
CA ASP A 175 9.33 -2.17 -19.35
C ASP A 175 9.69 -3.58 -18.86
N ALA A 176 9.57 -3.84 -17.56
CA ALA A 176 9.86 -5.15 -16.99
C ALA A 176 9.06 -6.26 -17.69
N SER A 177 9.72 -7.40 -17.94
CA SER A 177 9.09 -8.56 -18.55
C SER A 177 7.98 -9.13 -17.64
N ILE A 178 7.02 -9.84 -18.24
CA ILE A 178 5.95 -10.51 -17.49
C ILE A 178 6.54 -11.47 -16.45
N GLY A 179 7.63 -12.17 -16.79
CA GLY A 179 8.35 -13.06 -15.87
C GLY A 179 8.89 -12.32 -14.64
N LYS A 180 9.52 -11.15 -14.84
CA LYS A 180 10.02 -10.31 -13.74
C LYS A 180 8.86 -9.78 -12.87
N ILE A 181 7.81 -9.22 -13.48
CA ILE A 181 6.63 -8.72 -12.77
C ILE A 181 5.96 -9.83 -11.96
N THR A 182 5.87 -11.04 -12.51
CA THR A 182 5.26 -12.19 -11.82
C THR A 182 6.15 -12.67 -10.68
N SER A 183 7.47 -12.76 -10.90
CA SER A 183 8.43 -13.11 -9.86
C SER A 183 8.35 -12.14 -8.69
N ASP A 184 8.39 -10.83 -8.95
CA ASP A 184 8.29 -9.77 -7.94
C ASP A 184 6.94 -9.81 -7.21
N ARG A 185 5.84 -10.11 -7.90
CA ARG A 185 4.54 -10.29 -7.24
C ARG A 185 4.52 -11.51 -6.31
N THR A 186 5.12 -12.62 -6.73
CA THR A 186 5.29 -13.79 -5.86
C THR A 186 6.11 -13.43 -4.62
N LYS A 187 7.17 -12.64 -4.80
CA LYS A 187 7.96 -12.12 -3.69
C LYS A 187 7.09 -11.31 -2.72
N LEU A 188 6.33 -10.38 -3.25
CA LEU A 188 5.41 -9.56 -2.47
C LEU A 188 4.44 -10.45 -1.66
N PHE A 189 3.83 -11.46 -2.27
CA PHE A 189 2.90 -12.35 -1.57
C PHE A 189 3.56 -13.22 -0.49
N ILE A 190 4.78 -13.73 -0.74
CA ILE A 190 5.55 -14.47 0.27
C ILE A 190 5.88 -13.56 1.47
N GLY A 191 6.33 -12.33 1.21
CA GLY A 191 6.59 -11.34 2.27
C GLY A 191 5.35 -11.08 3.13
N ASN A 192 4.18 -10.90 2.51
CA ASN A 192 2.93 -10.68 3.24
C ASN A 192 2.42 -11.93 3.97
N LYS A 193 2.61 -13.13 3.42
CA LYS A 193 2.36 -14.38 4.14
C LYS A 193 3.13 -14.43 5.46
N CYS A 194 4.42 -14.09 5.43
CA CYS A 194 5.25 -14.08 6.64
C CYS A 194 4.73 -13.09 7.69
N VAL A 195 4.18 -11.95 7.26
CA VAL A 195 3.54 -10.99 8.17
C VAL A 195 2.27 -11.59 8.78
N ILE A 196 1.40 -12.20 7.96
CA ILE A 196 0.17 -12.85 8.44
C ILE A 196 0.48 -13.96 9.44
N ASP A 197 1.47 -14.81 9.14
CA ASP A 197 1.89 -15.89 10.03
C ASP A 197 2.32 -15.37 11.39
N ARG A 198 3.08 -14.26 11.40
CA ARG A 198 3.47 -13.59 12.63
C ARG A 198 2.26 -13.02 13.38
N LEU A 199 1.35 -12.32 12.70
CA LEU A 199 0.15 -11.75 13.33
C LEU A 199 -0.71 -12.84 13.97
N VAL A 200 -0.98 -13.94 13.25
CA VAL A 200 -1.78 -15.05 13.77
C VAL A 200 -1.06 -15.78 14.91
N PHE A 201 0.27 -15.86 14.87
CA PHE A 201 1.06 -16.38 15.98
C PHE A 201 1.00 -15.47 17.23
N GLU A 202 0.96 -14.14 17.03
CA GLU A 202 0.82 -13.14 18.09
C GLU A 202 -0.61 -13.06 18.66
N GLY A 203 -1.57 -13.83 18.13
CA GLY A 203 -2.92 -13.97 18.66
C GLY A 203 -4.02 -13.32 17.82
N ILE A 204 -3.66 -12.59 16.77
CA ILE A 204 -4.61 -11.89 15.88
C ILE A 204 -5.52 -12.92 15.21
N ASN A 205 -6.83 -12.69 15.26
CA ASN A 205 -7.79 -13.54 14.56
C ASN A 205 -7.42 -13.64 13.08
N LYS A 206 -7.50 -14.85 12.52
CA LYS A 206 -7.12 -15.10 11.12
C LYS A 206 -7.96 -14.29 10.12
N GLU A 207 -9.21 -13.99 10.48
CA GLU A 207 -10.15 -13.18 9.71
C GLU A 207 -9.71 -11.71 9.63
N ASP A 208 -9.01 -11.25 10.67
CA ASP A 208 -8.53 -9.87 10.83
C ASP A 208 -7.12 -9.67 10.26
N ALA A 209 -6.37 -10.76 10.03
CA ALA A 209 -5.02 -10.75 9.48
C ALA A 209 -5.00 -10.53 7.95
N VAL A 210 -5.42 -9.34 7.52
CA VAL A 210 -5.42 -8.90 6.12
C VAL A 210 -4.32 -7.86 5.89
N VAL A 211 -3.29 -8.22 5.12
CA VAL A 211 -2.13 -7.35 4.88
C VAL A 211 -2.21 -6.72 3.48
N PRO A 212 -2.25 -5.37 3.37
CA PRO A 212 -2.22 -4.68 2.08
C PRO A 212 -0.81 -4.67 1.49
N CYS A 213 -0.72 -4.70 0.16
CA CYS A 213 0.55 -4.61 -0.53
C CYS A 213 0.44 -3.99 -1.93
N LEU A 214 1.50 -3.30 -2.36
CA LEU A 214 1.55 -2.63 -3.67
C LEU A 214 2.54 -3.32 -4.60
N GLN A 215 2.09 -3.69 -5.79
CA GLN A 215 2.98 -3.97 -6.91
C GLN A 215 3.07 -2.73 -7.80
N ILE A 216 4.28 -2.20 -7.94
CA ILE A 216 4.57 -1.05 -8.79
C ILE A 216 5.36 -1.51 -10.02
N THR A 217 5.03 -0.98 -11.18
CA THR A 217 5.73 -1.24 -12.45
C THR A 217 5.81 0.04 -13.27
N GLY A 218 6.93 0.76 -13.11
CA GLY A 218 7.07 2.13 -13.62
C GLY A 218 5.93 3.03 -13.10
N PRO A 219 5.12 3.66 -13.96
CA PRO A 219 4.01 4.51 -13.51
C PRO A 219 2.74 3.74 -13.10
N ARG A 220 2.71 2.41 -13.23
CA ARG A 220 1.54 1.59 -12.90
C ARG A 220 1.65 1.09 -11.46
N VAL A 221 0.52 1.03 -10.77
CA VAL A 221 0.42 0.44 -9.43
C VAL A 221 -0.82 -0.41 -9.34
N ILE A 222 -0.68 -1.55 -8.66
CA ILE A 222 -1.78 -2.46 -8.32
C ILE A 222 -1.75 -2.65 -6.80
N LEU A 223 -2.89 -2.44 -6.16
CA LEU A 223 -3.11 -2.76 -4.76
C LEU A 223 -3.65 -4.17 -4.66
N TYR A 224 -2.97 -4.97 -3.85
CA TYR A 224 -3.44 -6.28 -3.43
C TYR A 224 -3.69 -6.30 -1.93
N SER A 225 -4.56 -7.21 -1.50
CA SER A 225 -4.65 -7.67 -0.11
C SER A 225 -4.25 -9.14 -0.05
N VAL A 226 -3.58 -9.55 1.01
CA VAL A 226 -3.28 -10.96 1.29
C VAL A 226 -3.94 -11.34 2.60
N ARG A 227 -4.63 -12.48 2.64
CA ARG A 227 -5.29 -13.00 3.85
C ARG A 227 -5.19 -14.51 3.96
N LEU A 228 -5.28 -15.03 5.17
CA LEU A 228 -5.38 -16.47 5.46
C LEU A 228 -6.87 -16.88 5.46
N VAL A 229 -7.31 -17.65 4.46
CA VAL A 229 -8.73 -18.06 4.35
C VAL A 229 -9.01 -19.42 4.97
N ALA A 230 -8.01 -20.29 5.02
CA ALA A 230 -8.04 -21.58 5.68
C ALA A 230 -6.62 -21.94 6.13
N ASN A 231 -6.46 -22.96 6.98
CA ASN A 231 -5.13 -23.37 7.45
C ASN A 231 -4.21 -23.67 6.26
N GLY A 232 -3.11 -22.90 6.15
CA GLY A 232 -2.13 -23.02 5.07
C GLY A 232 -2.55 -22.43 3.72
N LEU A 233 -3.78 -21.91 3.57
CA LEU A 233 -4.30 -21.34 2.33
C LEU A 233 -4.37 -19.81 2.41
N TYR A 234 -3.48 -19.14 1.67
CA TYR A 234 -3.40 -17.68 1.56
C TYR A 234 -3.96 -17.24 0.22
N VAL A 235 -4.76 -16.18 0.21
CA VAL A 235 -5.36 -15.63 -1.01
C VAL A 235 -4.92 -14.19 -1.17
N GLY A 236 -4.27 -13.92 -2.30
CA GLY A 236 -4.02 -12.57 -2.79
C GLY A 236 -5.22 -12.09 -3.61
N THR A 237 -5.86 -10.98 -3.20
CA THR A 237 -6.98 -10.36 -3.92
C THR A 237 -6.49 -9.05 -4.52
N GLU A 238 -6.78 -8.80 -5.80
CA GLU A 238 -6.59 -7.47 -6.37
C GLU A 238 -7.72 -6.55 -5.93
N GLU A 239 -7.37 -5.45 -5.28
CA GLU A 239 -8.34 -4.48 -4.74
C GLU A 239 -8.51 -3.28 -5.67
N GLY A 240 -7.50 -3.01 -6.51
CA GLY A 240 -7.58 -1.94 -7.50
C GLY A 240 -6.26 -1.72 -8.21
N ARG A 241 -6.33 -0.97 -9.32
CA ARG A 241 -5.16 -0.58 -10.10
C ARG A 241 -5.31 0.83 -10.65
N CYS A 242 -4.20 1.50 -10.84
CA CYS A 242 -4.16 2.76 -11.56
C CYS A 242 -2.80 2.98 -12.23
N SER A 243 -2.70 4.05 -13.01
CA SER A 243 -1.43 4.53 -13.53
C SER A 243 -1.30 6.03 -13.34
N LEU A 244 -0.11 6.48 -12.96
CA LEU A 244 0.25 7.88 -12.94
C LEU A 244 0.17 8.45 -14.36
N VAL A 245 -0.48 9.59 -14.50
CA VAL A 245 -0.53 10.28 -15.78
C VAL A 245 0.82 10.93 -16.10
N LYS A 246 1.09 11.15 -17.38
CA LYS A 246 2.40 11.67 -17.84
C LYS A 246 2.35 13.15 -18.21
N ASN A 247 1.15 13.73 -18.21
CA ASN A 247 0.87 15.09 -18.63
C ASN A 247 -0.16 15.72 -17.67
N GLY A 248 -0.22 17.05 -17.65
CA GLY A 248 -1.17 17.78 -16.81
C GLY A 248 -2.63 17.72 -17.31
N ASN A 249 -2.85 17.37 -18.58
CA ASN A 249 -4.21 17.33 -19.17
C ASN A 249 -5.06 16.21 -18.56
N ASP A 250 -4.42 15.11 -18.17
CA ASP A 250 -5.06 13.93 -17.60
C ASP A 250 -4.99 13.90 -16.07
N ILE A 251 -4.59 14.99 -15.42
CA ILE A 251 -4.35 15.01 -13.97
C ILE A 251 -5.59 14.64 -13.15
N PHE A 252 -6.79 14.81 -13.71
CA PHE A 252 -8.04 14.34 -13.09
C PHE A 252 -8.05 12.83 -12.83
N ASN A 253 -7.34 12.04 -13.64
CA ASN A 253 -7.19 10.60 -13.44
C ASN A 253 -6.26 10.26 -12.26
N PHE A 254 -5.42 11.19 -11.82
CA PHE A 254 -4.58 10.98 -10.63
C PHE A 254 -5.40 10.80 -9.35
N ARG A 255 -6.67 11.24 -9.35
CA ARG A 255 -7.62 10.93 -8.28
C ARG A 255 -7.74 9.42 -8.01
N HIS A 256 -7.66 8.58 -9.03
CA HIS A 256 -7.70 7.13 -8.85
C HIS A 256 -6.46 6.62 -8.09
N ALA A 257 -5.29 7.19 -8.36
CA ALA A 257 -4.06 6.86 -7.63
C ALA A 257 -4.13 7.31 -6.17
N VAL A 258 -4.63 8.52 -5.92
CA VAL A 258 -4.84 9.00 -4.55
C VAL A 258 -5.79 8.08 -3.80
N ASN A 259 -6.95 7.72 -4.37
CA ASN A 259 -7.90 6.82 -3.72
C ASN A 259 -7.30 5.43 -3.41
N LEU A 260 -6.51 4.89 -4.34
CA LEU A 260 -5.82 3.62 -4.17
C LEU A 260 -4.79 3.70 -3.03
N LEU A 261 -3.97 4.76 -3.00
CA LEU A 261 -2.98 5.00 -1.94
C LEU A 261 -3.63 5.24 -0.57
N GLN A 262 -4.77 5.91 -0.52
CA GLN A 262 -5.52 6.08 0.73
C GLN A 262 -6.17 4.77 1.21
N THR A 263 -6.53 3.86 0.30
CA THR A 263 -6.99 2.52 0.68
C THR A 263 -5.83 1.72 1.24
N PHE A 264 -4.67 1.75 0.58
CA PHE A 264 -3.43 1.17 1.09
C PHE A 264 -3.07 1.67 2.50
N ARG A 265 -3.06 3.00 2.72
CA ARG A 265 -2.80 3.62 4.03
C ARG A 265 -3.78 3.12 5.10
N ARG A 266 -5.09 3.21 4.84
CA ARG A 266 -6.11 2.82 5.82
C ARG A 266 -6.00 1.35 6.21
N SER A 267 -5.74 0.46 5.24
CA SER A 267 -5.54 -0.96 5.51
C SER A 267 -4.25 -1.23 6.31
N ALA A 268 -3.19 -0.45 6.12
CA ALA A 268 -1.98 -0.57 6.93
C ALA A 268 -2.24 -0.12 8.38
N LEU A 269 -3.03 0.96 8.56
CA LEU A 269 -3.41 1.48 9.87
C LEU A 269 -4.39 0.60 10.62
N SER A 270 -5.31 -0.08 9.93
CA SER A 270 -6.27 -0.97 10.60
C SER A 270 -5.55 -2.11 11.32
N LEU A 271 -4.48 -2.67 10.73
CA LEU A 271 -3.67 -3.70 11.37
C LEU A 271 -3.01 -3.23 12.67
N ILE A 272 -2.60 -1.96 12.73
CA ILE A 272 -2.01 -1.36 13.93
C ILE A 272 -3.03 -1.29 15.06
N ASN A 273 -4.24 -0.85 14.74
CA ASN A 273 -5.31 -0.74 15.73
C ASN A 273 -5.69 -2.11 16.30
N ILE A 274 -5.75 -3.14 15.46
CA ILE A 274 -6.04 -4.52 15.88
C ILE A 274 -4.91 -5.04 16.78
N SER A 275 -3.65 -4.86 16.38
CA SER A 275 -2.48 -5.25 17.17
C SER A 275 -2.42 -4.53 18.53
N ASN A 276 -2.79 -3.26 18.59
CA ASN A 276 -2.81 -2.49 19.83
C ASN A 276 -3.95 -2.91 20.78
N GLN A 277 -5.11 -3.33 20.26
CA GLN A 277 -6.24 -3.77 21.06
C GLN A 277 -5.96 -5.12 21.75
N GLU A 278 -5.37 -6.07 21.05
CA GLU A 278 -5.11 -7.41 21.60
C GLU A 278 -3.94 -7.46 22.59
N ASN A 279 -2.92 -6.61 22.42
CA ASN A 279 -1.81 -6.52 23.38
C ASN A 279 -2.23 -6.03 24.78
N ASN A 280 -3.39 -5.36 24.91
CA ASN A 280 -3.94 -4.95 26.20
C ASN A 280 -4.76 -6.07 26.88
N GLY A 281 -5.10 -7.14 26.16
CA GLY A 281 -5.78 -8.33 26.67
C GLY A 281 -4.80 -9.50 26.74
N SER A 282 -4.04 -9.59 27.82
CA SER A 282 -3.05 -10.64 28.04
C SER A 282 -3.61 -12.06 27.85
N LYS A 283 -3.34 -12.69 26.70
CA LYS A 283 -3.37 -14.15 26.56
C LYS A 283 -2.01 -14.65 26.06
N LYS A 284 -1.22 -15.13 27.01
CA LYS A 284 -0.09 -16.03 26.73
C LYS A 284 -0.64 -17.42 26.39
N HIS A 285 -0.57 -17.83 25.12
CA HIS A 285 -0.53 -19.22 24.60
C HIS A 285 -0.63 -19.15 23.06
N ASN A 286 0.05 -19.93 22.20
CA ASN A 286 0.62 -21.28 22.27
C ASN A 286 1.85 -21.38 21.34
N ASP A 287 2.98 -21.85 21.85
CA ASP A 287 4.21 -22.11 21.07
C ASP A 287 4.06 -23.20 19.99
N THR A 288 2.88 -23.82 19.86
CA THR A 288 2.65 -25.03 19.05
C THR A 288 2.08 -24.77 17.64
N ILE A 289 1.72 -23.54 17.28
CA ILE A 289 0.95 -23.29 16.04
C ILE A 289 1.84 -23.21 14.79
N MET A 290 3.03 -22.62 14.85
CA MET A 290 3.94 -22.56 13.69
C MET A 290 4.54 -23.94 13.37
N GLU A 291 4.86 -24.72 14.40
CA GLU A 291 5.44 -26.07 14.27
C GLU A 291 4.45 -27.07 13.66
N ARG A 292 3.16 -26.95 13.98
CA ARG A 292 2.09 -27.82 13.45
C ARG A 292 1.61 -27.47 12.04
N ARG A 293 1.94 -26.28 11.51
CA ARG A 293 1.39 -25.85 10.21
C ARG A 293 2.19 -26.31 9.00
N SER A 294 3.41 -26.86 9.17
CA SER A 294 4.27 -27.32 8.06
C SER A 294 4.45 -26.29 6.92
N THR A 295 4.11 -25.02 7.13
CA THR A 295 4.05 -23.96 6.10
C THR A 295 5.19 -22.95 6.24
N TRP A 296 6.07 -23.13 7.23
CA TRP A 296 7.33 -22.41 7.30
C TRP A 296 8.43 -23.23 6.64
N ILE A 297 8.50 -23.09 5.31
CA ILE A 297 9.73 -23.41 4.57
C ILE A 297 10.17 -22.08 3.96
N PRO A 298 11.13 -21.36 4.57
CA PRO A 298 11.75 -20.25 3.86
C PRO A 298 12.42 -20.83 2.61
N PRO A 299 12.38 -20.15 1.45
CA PRO A 299 13.12 -20.59 0.28
C PRO A 299 14.62 -20.56 0.60
N THR A 300 15.19 -21.72 0.90
CA THR A 300 16.63 -21.90 0.99
C THR A 300 17.14 -22.12 -0.42
N ASN A 301 18.12 -21.31 -0.83
CA ASN A 301 18.93 -21.66 -1.99
C ASN A 301 19.69 -22.95 -1.64
N ASN A 302 19.17 -24.09 -2.11
CA ASN A 302 19.81 -25.40 -2.31
C ASN A 302 19.63 -26.55 -1.31
N LYS A 303 18.83 -26.48 -0.24
CA LYS A 303 18.49 -27.71 0.54
C LYS A 303 17.09 -27.63 1.12
N VAL A 304 16.18 -28.44 0.59
CA VAL A 304 14.91 -28.77 1.24
C VAL A 304 15.24 -29.44 2.58
N PRO A 305 14.76 -28.94 3.74
CA PRO A 305 14.91 -29.66 5.00
C PRO A 305 14.24 -31.04 4.89
N PRO A 306 14.81 -32.10 5.47
CA PRO A 306 14.12 -33.38 5.50
C PRO A 306 12.76 -33.23 6.19
N LEU A 307 11.75 -33.95 5.66
CA LEU A 307 10.43 -34.02 6.26
C LEU A 307 10.56 -34.42 7.74
N PRO A 308 9.86 -33.74 8.66
CA PRO A 308 9.85 -34.14 10.06
C PRO A 308 9.42 -35.61 10.21
N GLN A 309 10.18 -36.39 10.97
CA GLN A 309 9.99 -37.85 11.09
C GLN A 309 8.60 -38.27 11.57
N TYR A 310 7.89 -37.41 12.30
CA TYR A 310 6.51 -37.67 12.75
C TYR A 310 5.46 -37.63 11.63
N LEU A 311 5.84 -37.26 10.40
CA LEU A 311 4.98 -37.35 9.21
C LEU A 311 5.24 -38.61 8.38
N LEU A 312 6.18 -39.46 8.80
CA LEU A 312 6.55 -40.72 8.14
C LEU A 312 6.06 -41.97 8.90
N GLU A 313 5.28 -41.77 9.97
CA GLU A 313 4.61 -42.83 10.75
C GLU A 313 3.09 -42.79 10.54
#